data_AF-A0A2W6SY80-F1
#
_entry.id   AF-A0A2W6SY80-F1
#
_cell.length_a   1.000
_cell.length_b   1.000
_cell.length_c   1.000
_cell.angle_alpha   90.00
_cell.angle_beta   90.00
_cell.angle_gamma   90.00
#
_symmetry.space_group_name_H-M   'P 1'
#
loop_
_entity.id
_entity.type
_entity.pdbx_description
1 polymer ?
#
loop_
_entity_poly.entity_id
_entity_poly.type
_entity_poly.pdbx_seq_one_letter_code
_entity_poly.pdbx_strand_id
1 'polypeptide(L)'
;MTLRWVYAVWLGSALLAITALVHLTGFPAIPASPPITDASTFYEAVLRPLWLFASIHWLLIATVCVLVARSPWGAARIVLRCCGGFVLVDSAVLYWFIGPFVGVWLLAVAGAALMVATPGRSRPTTANSERD
;
A
#
# COMPACT_ATOMS: atom_id res chain seq x y z
N MET A 1 2.69 9.97 -20.50
CA MET A 1 2.01 9.36 -19.34
C MET A 1 0.59 9.87 -19.29
N THR A 2 -0.42 9.02 -19.12
CA THR A 2 -1.79 9.49 -18.95
C THR A 2 -2.00 10.01 -17.53
N LEU A 3 -2.57 11.21 -17.41
CA LEU A 3 -2.84 11.90 -16.15
C LEU A 3 -3.55 11.01 -15.11
N ARG A 4 -4.49 10.15 -15.57
CA ARG A 4 -5.24 9.18 -14.75
C ARG A 4 -4.36 8.16 -14.02
N TRP A 5 -3.29 7.68 -14.65
CA TRP A 5 -2.37 6.70 -14.04
C TRP A 5 -1.62 7.33 -12.87
N VAL A 6 -1.06 8.52 -13.11
CA VAL A 6 -0.30 9.27 -12.13
C VAL A 6 -1.18 9.54 -10.90
N TYR A 7 -2.42 10.00 -11.09
CA TYR A 7 -3.35 10.20 -9.99
C TYR A 7 -3.69 8.92 -9.20
N ALA A 8 -3.91 7.79 -9.88
CA ALA A 8 -4.23 6.54 -9.20
C ALA A 8 -3.06 6.05 -8.31
N VAL A 9 -1.82 6.16 -8.81
CA VAL A 9 -0.63 5.80 -8.04
C VAL A 9 -0.42 6.77 -6.87
N TRP A 10 -0.52 8.08 -7.12
CA TRP A 10 -0.40 9.08 -6.04
C TRP A 10 -1.46 8.91 -4.97
N LEU A 11 -2.71 8.67 -5.35
CA LEU A 11 -3.80 8.42 -4.42
C LEU A 11 -3.52 7.16 -3.58
N GLY A 12 -3.18 6.04 -4.22
CA GLY A 12 -2.86 4.79 -3.52
C GLY A 12 -1.68 4.95 -2.56
N SER A 13 -0.58 5.54 -3.03
CA SER A 13 0.61 5.81 -2.21
C SER A 13 0.32 6.77 -1.04
N ALA A 14 -0.46 7.83 -1.26
CA ALA A 14 -0.82 8.79 -0.22
C ALA A 14 -1.70 8.13 0.85
N LEU A 15 -2.71 7.36 0.44
CA LEU A 15 -3.57 6.64 1.38
C LEU A 15 -2.78 5.61 2.20
N LEU A 16 -1.84 4.89 1.58
CA LEU A 16 -0.93 3.98 2.29
C LEU A 16 -0.06 4.72 3.30
N ALA A 17 0.57 5.83 2.90
CA ALA A 17 1.41 6.61 3.79
C ALA A 17 0.62 7.17 4.97
N ILE A 18 -0.57 7.74 4.73
CA ILE A 18 -1.46 8.23 5.78
C ILE A 18 -1.86 7.09 6.72
N THR A 19 -2.27 5.94 6.18
CA THR A 19 -2.66 4.80 6.99
C THR A 19 -1.51 4.29 7.85
N ALA A 20 -0.30 4.20 7.28
CA ALA A 20 0.90 3.79 8.00
C ALA A 20 1.29 4.76 9.11
N LEU A 21 1.21 6.07 8.86
CA LEU A 21 1.50 7.09 9.87
C LEU A 21 0.47 7.07 10.98
N VAL A 22 -0.82 7.02 10.65
CA VAL A 22 -1.90 6.91 11.66
C VAL A 22 -1.74 5.63 12.47
N HIS A 23 -1.47 4.50 11.81
CA HIS A 23 -1.20 3.24 12.50
C HIS A 23 0.03 3.35 13.42
N LEU A 24 1.10 4.02 12.99
CA LEU A 24 2.28 4.27 13.82
C LEU A 24 1.98 5.15 15.04
N THR A 25 1.07 6.13 14.94
CA THR A 25 0.69 6.95 16.11
C THR A 25 0.00 6.15 17.23
N GLY A 26 -0.58 4.99 16.90
CA GLY A 26 -1.12 4.05 17.89
C GLY A 26 -0.07 3.22 18.62
N PHE A 27 1.18 3.19 18.13
CA PHE A 27 2.24 2.36 18.70
C PHE A 27 2.55 2.64 20.18
N PRO A 28 2.63 3.91 20.65
CA PRO A 28 2.88 4.21 22.07
C PRO A 28 1.75 3.75 23.00
N ALA A 29 0.54 3.59 22.48
CA ALA A 29 -0.60 3.10 23.25
C ALA A 29 -0.56 1.58 23.50
N ILE A 30 0.36 0.85 22.85
CA ILE A 30 0.62 -0.56 23.13
C ILE A 30 1.52 -0.61 24.37
N PRO A 31 1.00 -1.04 25.54
CA PRO A 31 1.75 -1.02 26.79
C PRO A 31 3.07 -1.78 26.65
N ALA A 32 4.14 -1.19 27.19
CA ALA A 32 5.48 -1.79 27.19
C ALA A 32 5.67 -2.84 28.29
N SER A 33 4.68 -2.99 29.17
CA SER A 33 4.63 -3.87 30.35
C SER A 33 3.21 -3.83 30.94
N PRO A 34 2.30 -4.76 30.59
CA PRO A 34 1.04 -4.96 31.29
C PRO A 34 1.19 -5.93 32.48
N PRO A 35 0.27 -5.90 33.47
CA PRO A 35 0.40 -6.59 34.74
C PRO A 35 0.51 -8.11 34.58
N ILE A 36 1.42 -8.69 35.36
CA ILE A 36 1.81 -10.10 35.50
C ILE A 36 0.66 -11.07 35.15
N THR A 37 0.55 -11.46 33.88
CA THR A 37 -0.31 -12.54 33.38
C THR A 37 0.41 -13.15 32.18
N ASP A 38 0.35 -14.47 31.97
CA ASP A 38 1.12 -15.17 30.91
C ASP A 38 0.86 -14.65 29.48
N ALA A 39 -0.23 -13.90 29.26
CA ALA A 39 -0.51 -13.21 28.01
C ALA A 39 0.41 -11.98 27.76
N SER A 40 1.07 -11.44 28.79
CA SER A 40 1.85 -10.19 28.71
C SER A 40 3.14 -10.35 27.89
N THR A 41 3.80 -11.51 27.98
CA THR A 41 5.04 -11.79 27.25
C THR A 41 4.79 -12.00 25.75
N PHE A 42 3.70 -12.67 25.37
CA PHE A 42 3.31 -12.83 23.97
C PHE A 42 2.98 -11.48 23.31
N TYR A 43 2.25 -10.61 24.03
CA TYR A 43 1.82 -9.32 23.50
C TYR A 43 3.01 -8.40 23.21
N GLU A 44 4.00 -8.35 24.11
CA GLU A 44 5.22 -7.56 23.88
C GLU A 44 6.16 -8.17 22.85
N ALA A 45 6.36 -9.48 22.89
CA ALA A 45 7.31 -10.15 22.00
C ALA A 45 6.82 -10.21 20.54
N VAL A 46 5.51 -10.24 20.33
CA VAL A 46 4.93 -10.45 18.99
C VAL A 46 4.16 -9.23 18.49
N LEU A 47 3.25 -8.67 19.27
CA LEU A 47 2.35 -7.64 18.75
C LEU A 47 3.08 -6.33 18.46
N ARG A 48 3.99 -5.90 19.33
CA ARG A 48 4.76 -4.66 19.12
C ARG A 48 5.62 -4.73 17.85
N PRO A 49 6.46 -5.77 17.64
CA PRO A 49 7.19 -5.91 16.39
C PRO A 49 6.28 -6.03 15.17
N LEU A 50 5.17 -6.78 15.28
CA LEU A 50 4.23 -6.94 14.17
C LEU A 50 3.55 -5.61 13.79
N TRP A 51 3.22 -4.78 14.79
CA TRP A 51 2.64 -3.46 14.57
C TRP A 51 3.59 -2.53 13.84
N LEU A 52 4.86 -2.47 14.28
CA LEU A 52 5.90 -1.71 13.59
C LEU A 52 6.16 -2.25 12.18
N PHE A 53 6.21 -3.57 12.05
CA PHE A 53 6.39 -4.24 10.77
C PHE A 53 5.30 -3.84 9.78
N ALA A 54 4.02 -3.86 10.17
CA ALA A 54 2.91 -3.45 9.31
C ALA A 54 3.05 -1.99 8.86
N SER A 55 3.35 -1.07 9.79
CA SER A 55 3.57 0.35 9.46
C SER A 55 4.73 0.54 8.48
N ILE A 56 5.87 -0.11 8.73
CA ILE A 56 7.05 -0.03 7.86
C ILE A 56 6.75 -0.66 6.49
N HIS A 57 6.06 -1.80 6.48
CA HIS A 57 5.66 -2.51 5.26
C HIS A 57 4.82 -1.60 4.35
N TRP A 58 3.80 -0.93 4.88
CA TRP A 58 2.95 -0.02 4.10
C TRP A 58 3.71 1.22 3.62
N LEU A 59 4.61 1.80 4.43
CA LEU A 59 5.49 2.89 3.99
C LEU A 59 6.43 2.46 2.86
N LEU A 60 6.97 1.24 2.95
CA LEU A 60 7.87 0.70 1.94
C LEU A 60 7.12 0.46 0.62
N ILE A 61 5.91 -0.11 0.68
CA ILE A 61 5.05 -0.23 -0.51
C ILE A 61 4.71 1.14 -1.10
N ALA A 62 4.34 2.12 -0.28
CA ALA A 62 4.03 3.47 -0.74
C ALA A 62 5.22 4.09 -1.50
N THR A 63 6.42 3.94 -0.93
CA THR A 63 7.69 4.41 -1.52
C THR A 63 7.98 3.71 -2.84
N VAL A 64 7.87 2.37 -2.89
CA VAL A 64 8.04 1.60 -4.12
C VAL A 64 7.07 2.06 -5.21
N CYS A 65 5.80 2.27 -4.88
CA CYS A 65 4.79 2.73 -5.83
C CYS A 65 5.14 4.10 -6.44
N VAL A 66 5.62 5.05 -5.62
CA VAL A 66 6.07 6.38 -6.08
C VAL A 66 7.29 6.26 -7.00
N LEU A 67 8.28 5.44 -6.63
CA LEU A 67 9.49 5.24 -7.46
C LEU A 67 9.14 4.59 -8.80
N VAL A 68 8.28 3.58 -8.76
CA VAL A 68 7.81 2.82 -9.94
C VAL A 68 6.96 3.67 -10.87
N ALA A 69 6.30 4.71 -10.38
CA ALA A 69 5.56 5.67 -11.21
C ALA A 69 6.42 6.32 -12.30
N ARG A 70 7.76 6.34 -12.15
CA ARG A 70 8.71 6.89 -13.13
C ARG A 70 9.32 5.84 -14.07
N SER A 71 9.00 4.55 -13.89
CA SER A 71 9.63 3.42 -14.57
C SER A 71 8.95 3.06 -15.91
N PRO A 72 9.64 2.37 -16.85
CA PRO A 72 9.05 1.82 -18.07
C PRO A 72 7.80 0.95 -17.81
N TRP A 73 6.85 1.05 -18.73
CA TRP A 73 5.43 0.80 -18.47
C TRP A 73 5.08 -0.65 -18.18
N GLY A 74 5.78 -1.60 -18.78
CA GLY A 74 5.52 -3.03 -18.62
C GLY A 74 5.82 -3.51 -17.20
N ALA A 75 7.05 -3.24 -16.73
CA ALA A 75 7.47 -3.62 -15.38
C ALA A 75 6.71 -2.84 -14.31
N ALA A 76 6.46 -1.54 -14.53
CA ALA A 76 5.76 -0.71 -13.56
C ALA A 76 4.35 -1.22 -13.23
N ARG A 77 3.60 -1.68 -14.24
CA ARG A 77 2.25 -2.20 -14.06
C ARG A 77 2.21 -3.47 -13.22
N ILE A 78 3.16 -4.38 -13.43
CA ILE A 78 3.23 -5.64 -12.68
C ILE A 78 3.52 -5.33 -11.21
N VAL A 79 4.53 -4.49 -10.96
CA VAL A 79 4.91 -4.11 -9.60
C VAL A 79 3.74 -3.42 -8.87
N LEU A 80 3.07 -2.46 -9.50
CA LEU A 80 1.92 -1.77 -8.88
C LEU A 80 0.77 -2.73 -8.54
N ARG A 81 0.51 -3.72 -9.39
CA ARG A 81 -0.51 -4.76 -9.12
C ARG A 81 -0.10 -5.69 -8.00
N CYS A 82 1.16 -6.11 -7.95
CA CYS A 82 1.68 -6.89 -6.84
C CYS A 82 1.56 -6.10 -5.52
N CYS A 83 1.99 -4.84 -5.51
CA CYS A 83 1.85 -3.94 -4.36
C CYS A 83 0.38 -3.78 -3.93
N GLY A 84 -0.52 -3.48 -4.86
CA GLY A 84 -1.95 -3.40 -4.56
C GLY A 84 -2.52 -4.72 -4.03
N GLY A 85 -1.99 -5.85 -4.49
CA GLY A 85 -2.44 -7.19 -4.10
C GLY A 85 -2.07 -7.49 -2.66
N PHE A 86 -0.82 -7.23 -2.28
CA PHE A 86 -0.38 -7.33 -0.90
C PHE A 86 -1.22 -6.44 0.03
N VAL A 87 -1.48 -5.19 -0.36
CA VAL A 87 -2.29 -4.27 0.44
C VAL A 87 -3.74 -4.75 0.61
N LEU A 88 -4.34 -5.35 -0.43
CA LEU A 88 -5.68 -5.94 -0.34
C LEU A 88 -5.69 -7.16 0.58
N VAL A 89 -4.65 -8.00 0.52
CA VAL A 89 -4.49 -9.14 1.44
C VAL A 89 -4.35 -8.66 2.87
N ASP A 90 -3.52 -7.64 3.13
CA ASP A 90 -3.37 -7.03 4.45
C ASP A 90 -4.71 -6.51 5.00
N SER A 91 -5.46 -5.80 4.15
CA SER A 91 -6.79 -5.29 4.49
C SER A 91 -7.75 -6.42 4.86
N ALA A 92 -7.78 -7.50 4.06
CA ALA A 92 -8.64 -8.65 4.31
C ALA A 92 -8.25 -9.40 5.59
N VAL A 93 -6.96 -9.58 5.84
CA VAL A 93 -6.43 -10.19 7.06
C VAL A 93 -6.80 -9.34 8.28
N LEU A 94 -6.58 -8.02 8.23
CA LEU A 94 -6.96 -7.12 9.31
C LEU A 94 -8.46 -7.09 9.56
N TYR A 95 -9.28 -7.10 8.50
CA TYR A 95 -10.73 -7.22 8.62
C TYR A 95 -11.12 -8.51 9.35
N TRP A 96 -10.49 -9.63 9.01
CA TRP A 96 -10.77 -10.93 9.62
C TRP A 96 -10.38 -10.99 11.10
N PHE A 97 -9.23 -10.42 11.48
CA PHE A 97 -8.72 -10.47 12.85
C PHE A 97 -9.31 -9.42 13.78
N ILE A 98 -9.50 -8.19 13.30
CA ILE A 98 -9.87 -7.02 14.13
C ILE A 98 -11.31 -6.57 13.86
N GLY A 99 -11.88 -6.94 12.71
CA GLY A 99 -13.19 -6.49 12.26
C GLY A 99 -13.15 -5.20 11.41
N PRO A 100 -14.31 -4.64 11.08
CA PRO A 100 -14.40 -3.43 10.28
C PRO A 100 -13.97 -2.18 11.06
N PHE A 101 -12.96 -1.48 10.56
CA PHE A 101 -12.60 -0.13 11.04
C PHE A 101 -12.03 0.73 9.90
N VAL A 102 -11.91 2.04 10.14
CA VAL A 102 -11.54 3.02 9.11
C VAL A 102 -10.22 2.67 8.40
N GLY A 103 -9.20 2.21 9.13
CA GLY A 103 -7.90 1.85 8.54
C GLY A 103 -7.98 0.69 7.55
N VAL A 104 -8.81 -0.33 7.82
CA VAL A 104 -9.05 -1.44 6.88
C VAL A 104 -9.65 -0.94 5.57
N TRP A 105 -10.62 -0.04 5.64
CA TRP A 105 -11.25 0.55 4.45
C TRP A 105 -10.27 1.42 3.66
N LEU A 106 -9.41 2.19 4.35
CA LEU A 106 -8.36 2.99 3.70
C LEU A 106 -7.36 2.10 2.95
N LEU A 107 -6.93 0.98 3.56
CA LEU A 107 -6.07 -0.01 2.89
C LEU A 107 -6.77 -0.62 1.68
N ALA A 108 -8.05 -1.01 1.82
CA ALA A 108 -8.81 -1.58 0.71
C ALA A 108 -8.89 -0.61 -0.49
N VAL A 109 -9.20 0.66 -0.22
CA VAL A 109 -9.26 1.70 -1.26
C VAL A 109 -7.87 1.95 -1.87
N ALA A 110 -6.82 1.97 -1.06
CA ALA A 110 -5.46 2.14 -1.55
C ALA A 110 -5.02 0.99 -2.46
N GLY A 111 -5.25 -0.26 -2.04
CA GLY A 111 -4.97 -1.46 -2.83
C GLY A 111 -5.78 -1.51 -4.13
N ALA A 112 -7.07 -1.15 -4.07
CA ALA A 112 -7.92 -1.04 -5.25
C ALA A 112 -7.42 0.04 -6.22
N ALA A 113 -7.01 1.21 -5.73
CA ALA A 113 -6.44 2.28 -6.55
C ALA A 113 -5.17 1.82 -7.30
N LEU A 114 -4.30 1.07 -6.63
CA LEU A 114 -3.09 0.51 -7.24
C LEU A 114 -3.41 -0.59 -8.27
N MET A 115 -4.47 -1.38 -8.06
CA MET A 115 -4.91 -2.40 -9.02
C MET A 115 -5.42 -1.82 -10.34
N VAL A 116 -6.12 -0.68 -10.27
CA VAL A 116 -6.69 0.00 -11.44
C VAL A 116 -5.73 1.01 -12.07
N ALA A 117 -4.57 1.24 -11.48
CA ALA A 117 -3.52 2.06 -12.06
C ALA A 117 -2.99 1.43 -13.37
N THR A 118 -3.54 1.86 -14.50
CA THR A 118 -3.13 1.42 -15.83
C THR A 118 -2.35 2.53 -16.55
N PRO A 119 -1.10 2.28 -16.98
CA PRO A 119 -0.41 3.15 -17.92
C PRO A 119 -1.23 3.28 -19.21
N GLY A 120 -1.71 4.47 -19.55
CA GLY A 120 -2.57 4.63 -20.72
C GLY A 120 -1.76 4.59 -22.01
N ARG A 121 -2.02 3.60 -22.87
CA ARG A 121 -1.36 3.30 -24.15
C ARG A 121 -0.92 4.58 -24.89
N SER A 122 0.37 4.91 -24.89
CA SER A 122 0.91 5.82 -25.91
C SER A 122 0.87 5.07 -27.22
N ARG A 123 -0.07 5.45 -28.09
CA ARG A 123 -0.18 4.93 -29.46
C ARG A 123 1.20 5.11 -30.12
N PRO A 124 1.80 4.07 -30.72
CA PRO A 124 2.97 4.29 -31.54
C PRO A 124 2.53 5.23 -32.65
N THR A 125 3.08 6.45 -32.67
CA THR A 125 2.94 7.33 -33.82
C THR A 125 3.75 6.68 -34.92
N THR A 126 3.11 5.86 -35.75
CA THR A 126 3.67 5.41 -37.01
C THR A 126 3.77 6.63 -37.92
N ALA A 127 4.80 7.45 -37.69
CA ALA A 127 5.27 8.45 -38.62
C ALA A 127 6.02 7.69 -39.72
N ASN A 128 5.26 7.10 -40.65
CA ASN A 128 5.72 6.60 -41.95
C ASN A 128 4.48 6.34 -42.80
N SER A 129 3.94 7.39 -43.39
CA SER A 129 2.92 7.31 -44.44
C SER A 129 2.86 8.62 -45.26
N GLU A 130 3.99 9.30 -45.45
CA GLU A 130 4.10 10.41 -46.42
C GLU A 130 5.53 10.42 -47.01
N ARG A 131 5.89 9.28 -47.58
CA ARG A 131 6.67 9.24 -48.81
C ARG A 131 5.86 8.36 -49.74
N ASP A 132 5.18 9.00 -50.68
CA ASP A 132 5.05 8.62 -52.10
C ASP A 132 3.88 9.39 -52.73
#